data_AF-A0A820JE58-F1
#
_entry.id   AF-A0A820JE58-F1
#
_cell.length_a   1.000
_cell.length_b   1.000
_cell.length_c   1.000
_cell.angle_alpha   90.00
_cell.angle_beta   90.00
_cell.angle_gamma   90.00
#
_symmetry.space_group_name_H-M   'P 1'
#
loop_
_entity.id
_entity.type
_entity.pdbx_description
1 polymer ?
#
loop_
_entity_poly.entity_id
_entity_poly.type
_entity_poly.pdbx_seq_one_letter_code
_entity_poly.pdbx_strand_id
1 'polypeptide(L)' 'MLSALPSNNDKNNSNIIDLLYHLCKENEIEKVQNILPFIGNINIINEIQSSSGSTCLHVACYYGHRDMVKILLEYGAVHS' A
#
# COMPACT_ATOMS: atom_id res chain seq x y z
N MET A 1 5.69 -20.72 0.25
CA MET A 1 4.64 -21.67 -0.17
C MET A 1 3.36 -20.85 -0.24
N LEU A 2 2.86 -20.32 -1.35
CA LEU A 2 3.07 -20.52 -2.78
C LEU A 2 3.41 -19.19 -3.48
N SER A 3 4.21 -19.29 -4.53
CA SER A 3 4.40 -18.29 -5.58
C SER A 3 3.16 -18.15 -6.46
N ALA A 4 2.72 -16.92 -6.74
CA ALA A 4 1.98 -16.57 -7.95
C ALA A 4 2.44 -15.16 -8.37
N LEU A 5 3.58 -15.09 -9.06
CA LEU A 5 3.68 -14.76 -10.49
C LEU A 5 3.14 -13.35 -10.86
N PRO A 6 4.03 -12.38 -11.16
CA PRO A 6 3.64 -11.14 -11.82
C PRO A 6 3.28 -11.45 -13.28
N SER A 7 1.99 -11.58 -13.55
CA SER A 7 1.35 -11.94 -14.82
C SER A 7 1.25 -10.80 -15.86
N ASN A 8 2.33 -10.08 -16.21
CA ASN A 8 2.46 -9.19 -17.38
C ASN A 8 1.44 -8.02 -17.58
N ASN A 9 0.36 -7.94 -16.79
CA ASN A 9 -0.43 -6.73 -16.47
C ASN A 9 0.06 -6.13 -15.11
N ASP A 10 0.93 -6.89 -14.45
CA ASP A 10 1.43 -6.73 -13.09
C ASP A 10 2.58 -5.75 -12.98
N LYS A 11 3.20 -5.34 -14.08
CA LYS A 11 4.28 -4.35 -14.02
C LYS A 11 3.76 -2.99 -13.55
N ASN A 12 2.60 -2.57 -14.04
CA ASN A 12 1.99 -1.31 -13.60
C ASN A 12 1.44 -1.41 -12.18
N ASN A 13 0.77 -2.52 -11.83
CA ASN A 13 0.26 -2.70 -10.48
C ASN A 13 1.39 -2.86 -9.45
N SER A 14 2.43 -3.64 -9.76
CA SER A 14 3.65 -3.74 -8.94
C SER A 14 4.27 -2.37 -8.72
N ASN A 15 4.42 -1.55 -9.77
CA ASN A 15 4.96 -0.21 -9.63
C ASN A 15 4.11 0.71 -8.73
N ILE A 16 2.78 0.61 -8.79
CA ILE A 16 1.90 1.42 -7.95
C ILE A 16 1.93 0.92 -6.50
N ILE A 17 1.97 -0.40 -6.27
CA ILE A 17 2.09 -0.97 -4.92
C ILE A 17 3.46 -0.59 -4.31
N ASP A 18 4.54 -0.66 -5.09
CA ASP A 18 5.89 -0.22 -4.70
C ASP A 18 5.87 1.26 -4.31
N LEU A 19 5.29 2.10 -5.17
CA LEU A 19 5.15 3.53 -4.93
C LEU A 19 4.35 3.81 -3.65
N LEU A 20 3.16 3.23 -3.51
CA LEU A 20 2.30 3.43 -2.34
C LEU A 20 3.02 2.98 -1.05
N TYR A 21 3.70 1.84 -1.08
CA TYR A 21 4.47 1.33 0.06
C TYR A 21 5.60 2.28 0.45
N HIS A 22 6.37 2.78 -0.52
CA HIS A 22 7.42 3.77 -0.28
C HIS A 22 6.86 5.07 0.29
N LEU A 23 5.76 5.60 -0.26
CA LEU A 23 5.12 6.81 0.25
C LEU A 23 4.58 6.63 1.68
N CYS A 24 4.02 5.47 1.99
CA CYS A 24 3.58 5.12 3.35
C CYS A 24 4.75 5.04 4.32
N LYS A 25 5.87 4.44 3.90
CA LYS A 25 7.10 4.33 4.70
C LYS A 25 7.71 5.71 5.00
N GLU A 26 7.80 6.58 4.01
CA GLU A 26 8.39 7.92 4.13
C GLU A 26 7.40 8.97 4.67
N ASN A 27 6.16 8.58 5.00
CA ASN A 27 5.09 9.45 5.51
C ASN A 27 4.72 10.62 4.57
N GLU A 28 4.71 10.35 3.26
CA GLU A 28 4.40 11.32 2.21
C GLU A 28 2.87 11.51 2.03
N ILE A 29 2.23 12.03 3.08
CA ILE A 29 0.77 12.13 3.23
C ILE A 29 0.09 12.78 2.01
N GLU A 30 0.59 13.92 1.55
CA GLU A 30 0.00 14.67 0.44
C GLU A 30 0.02 13.85 -0.86
N LYS A 31 1.14 13.17 -1.14
CA LYS A 31 1.26 12.31 -2.32
C LYS A 31 0.31 11.12 -2.21
N VAL A 32 0.19 10.51 -1.02
CA VAL A 32 -0.75 9.41 -0.79
C VAL A 32 -2.19 9.85 -1.02
N GLN A 33 -2.62 11.00 -0.47
CA GLN A 33 -3.95 11.55 -0.69
C GLN A 33 -4.23 11.87 -2.17
N ASN A 34 -3.22 12.27 -2.93
CA ASN A 34 -3.37 12.52 -4.35
C ASN A 34 -3.54 11.24 -5.18
N ILE A 35 -2.91 10.12 -4.80
CA ILE A 35 -2.98 8.85 -5.56
C ILE A 35 -4.13 7.95 -5.13
N LEU A 36 -4.54 7.98 -3.85
CA LEU A 36 -5.57 7.11 -3.29
C LEU A 36 -6.93 7.16 -4.02
N PRO A 37 -7.43 8.31 -4.50
CA PRO A 37 -8.66 8.36 -5.30
C PRO A 37 -8.59 7.57 -6.60
N PHE A 38 -7.41 7.45 -7.22
CA PHE A 38 -7.19 6.64 -8.41
C PHE A 38 -7.06 5.16 -8.07
N ILE A 39 -6.54 4.88 -6.87
CA ILE A 39 -6.33 3.54 -6.33
C ILE A 39 -7.64 2.92 -5.86
N GLY A 40 -8.61 3.66 -5.29
CA GLY A 40 -9.83 3.07 -4.71
C GLY A 40 -10.67 2.17 -5.66
N ASN A 41 -10.46 2.26 -6.98
CA ASN A 41 -11.07 1.35 -7.97
C ASN A 41 -10.33 0.00 -8.11
N ILE A 42 -9.12 -0.10 -7.58
CA ILE A 42 -8.20 -1.24 -7.66
C ILE A 42 -7.79 -1.55 -6.21
N ASN A 43 -8.19 -2.69 -5.65
CA ASN A 43 -8.01 -3.04 -4.23
C ASN A 43 -6.52 -3.27 -3.80
N ILE A 44 -5.57 -2.46 -4.25
CA ILE A 44 -4.14 -2.60 -4.00
C ILE A 44 -3.69 -2.13 -2.61
N ILE A 45 -4.54 -1.40 -1.88
CA ILE A 45 -4.21 -0.88 -0.54
C ILE A 45 -3.95 -2.01 0.47
N ASN A 46 -4.51 -3.19 0.20
CA ASN A 46 -4.40 -4.41 0.99
C ASN A 46 -3.37 -5.40 0.44
N GLU A 47 -2.68 -5.05 -0.65
CA GLU A 47 -1.67 -5.93 -1.26
C GLU A 47 -0.40 -5.99 -0.38
N ILE A 48 0.16 -7.19 -0.35
CA ILE A 48 1.41 -7.49 0.36
C ILE A 48 2.57 -7.05 -0.52
N GLN A 49 3.47 -6.23 0.03
CA GLN A 49 4.60 -5.70 -0.73
C GLN A 49 5.97 -6.19 -0.27
N SER A 50 6.11 -6.60 1.00
CA SER A 50 7.38 -7.09 1.50
C SER A 50 7.51 -8.61 1.39
N SER A 51 8.74 -9.09 1.24
CA SER A 51 9.08 -10.52 1.40
C SER A 51 8.70 -11.08 2.77
N SER A 52 8.49 -10.21 3.77
CA SER A 52 7.97 -10.54 5.09
C SER A 52 6.44 -10.57 5.19
N GLY A 53 5.70 -10.31 4.11
CA GLY A 53 4.24 -10.25 4.17
C GLY A 53 3.67 -8.87 4.54
N SER A 54 4.48 -7.81 4.60
CA SER A 54 4.02 -6.50 5.08
C SER A 54 3.22 -5.72 4.02
N THR A 55 2.12 -5.11 4.46
CA THR A 55 1.27 -4.19 3.68
C THR A 55 1.62 -2.73 3.99
N CYS A 56 0.97 -1.78 3.29
CA CYS A 56 1.10 -0.34 3.57
C CYS A 56 0.68 0.03 5.00
N LEU A 57 -0.35 -0.64 5.54
CA LEU A 57 -0.80 -0.42 6.92
C LEU A 57 0.26 -0.90 7.93
N HIS A 58 0.89 -2.04 7.68
CA HIS A 58 1.97 -2.56 8.53
C HIS A 58 3.12 -1.57 8.65
N VAL A 59 3.60 -1.03 7.52
CA VAL A 59 4.74 -0.10 7.53
C VAL A 59 4.36 1.23 8.19
N ALA A 60 3.17 1.76 7.94
CA ALA A 60 2.69 2.98 8.60
C ALA A 60 2.60 2.80 10.13
N CYS A 61 2.11 1.66 10.61
CA CYS A 61 2.08 1.32 12.03
C CYS A 61 3.48 1.15 12.61
N TYR A 62 4.37 0.44 11.92
CA TYR A 62 5.74 0.15 12.38
C TYR A 62 6.55 1.44 12.62
N TYR A 63 6.41 2.44 11.75
CA TYR A 63 7.08 3.73 11.89
C TYR A 63 6.31 4.75 12.76
N GLY A 64 5.10 4.42 13.23
CA GLY A 64 4.30 5.30 14.08
C GLY A 64 3.60 6.44 13.34
N HIS A 65 3.39 6.32 12.03
CA HIS A 65 2.79 7.34 11.17
C HIS A 65 1.27 7.40 11.35
N ARG A 66 0.82 7.96 12.47
CA ARG A 66 -0.57 7.91 12.90
C ARG A 66 -1.57 8.50 11.89
N ASP A 67 -1.22 9.59 11.23
CA ASP A 67 -2.11 10.21 10.25
C ASP A 67 -2.15 9.42 8.94
N MET A 68 -1.03 8.79 8.54
CA MET A 68 -1.00 7.84 7.43
C MET A 68 -1.90 6.64 7.71
N VAL A 69 -1.85 6.09 8.93
CA VAL A 69 -2.73 4.99 9.36
C VAL A 69 -4.20 5.36 9.22
N LYS A 70 -4.60 6.56 9.67
CA LYS A 70 -6.00 7.02 9.53
C LYS A 70 -6.42 7.06 8.06
N ILE A 71 -5.60 7.66 7.20
CA ILE A 71 -5.87 7.77 5.77
C ILE A 71 -6.02 6.37 5.15
N LEU A 72 -5.10 5.45 5.45
CA LEU A 72 -5.20 4.09 4.92
C LEU A 72 -6.49 3.38 5.37
N LEU A 73 -6.87 3.52 6.65
CA LEU A 73 -8.10 2.95 7.20
C LEU A 73 -9.37 3.56 6.57
N GLU A 74 -9.39 4.88 6.34
CA GLU A 74 -10.49 5.58 5.66
C GLU A 74 -10.72 5.04 4.24
N TYR A 75 -9.65 4.58 3.57
CA TYR A 75 -9.70 3.96 2.24
C TYR A 75 -9.88 2.45 2.28
N GLY A 76 -10.19 1.86 3.44
CA GLY A 76 -10.53 0.43 3.55
C GLY A 76 -9.32 -0.49 3.67
N ALA A 77 -8.17 0.02 4.12
CA ALA A 77 -7.07 -0.85 4.54
C ALA A 77 -7.53 -1.72 5.73
N VAL A 78 -7.36 -3.03 5.62
CA VAL A 78 -7.70 -3.97 6.69
C VAL A 78 -6.47 -4.41 7.46
N HIS A 79 -6.69 -4.72 8.74
CA HIS A 79 -5.69 -5.26 9.66
C HIS A 79 -5.47 -6.77 9.44
N SER A 80 -5.14 -7.20 8.23
CA SER A 80 -4.86 -8.62 7.96
C SER A 80 -3.41 -8.97 8.26
#